data_AF-A0A640P704-F1
#
_entry.id   AF-A0A640P704-F1
#
_cell.length_a   1.000
_cell.length_b   1.000
_cell.length_c   1.000
_cell.angle_alpha   90.00
_cell.angle_beta   90.00
_cell.angle_gamma   90.00
#
_symmetry.space_group_name_H-M   'P 1'
#
loop_
_entity.id
_entity.type
_entity.pdbx_description
1 polymer ?
#
loop_
_entity_poly.entity_id
_entity_poly.type
_entity_poly.pdbx_seq_one_letter_code
_entity_poly.pdbx_strand_id
1 'polypeptide(L)'
;MKKPPLILTNVLVFIISGAIAFIGVPLWVAYQGIDWAEIGTAIFLFYFTGMSITAGYHRLWSHKTYDANIVVRVVLAIGGAMALQNSILHWSSDHRVHHRHVDDNDKDPYSAKKGLWFAHIGWMLREYQAKRYDDYSNCKDLQKDSVVMWQHKYYLPIVLAANFGVTGLLGYLNGDILGMILVAGVLRLVLVHHVTFFINSLAHFWGSQPYTDKNTARDNGVLAFFTFGEGYHNYHHIFEYDYRNGIRWYQFDPTKWLIKGLSFAGLTSNLRKVPEERIEKALAAMQLQRASEKVSLLPNAEEVMHTIQEEYDLLMQRMSDYYATKKRVMRVKQRTLKRSIEGLELAYKYKELKNAFAVQKEKWTHLQSLSFQMA
;
A
#
# COMPACT_ATOMS: atom_id res chain seq x y z
N MET A 1 -19.26 -27.27 -16.86
CA MET A 1 -19.57 -25.92 -17.35
C MET A 1 -18.68 -25.56 -18.52
N LYS A 2 -19.21 -24.94 -19.57
CA LYS A 2 -18.42 -24.50 -20.75
C LYS A 2 -17.48 -23.37 -20.32
N LYS A 3 -16.18 -23.49 -20.61
CA LYS A 3 -15.20 -22.45 -20.29
C LYS A 3 -15.56 -21.16 -21.04
N PRO A 4 -15.47 -19.97 -20.42
CA PRO A 4 -15.71 -18.70 -21.11
C PRO A 4 -14.76 -18.49 -22.30
N PRO A 5 -15.15 -17.67 -23.29
CA PRO A 5 -14.31 -17.41 -24.46
C PRO A 5 -12.98 -16.78 -24.06
N LEU A 6 -11.95 -16.99 -24.90
CA LEU A 6 -10.65 -16.37 -24.73
C LEU A 6 -10.72 -14.89 -25.06
N ILE A 7 -10.00 -14.07 -24.30
CA ILE A 7 -9.74 -12.66 -24.63
C ILE A 7 -8.46 -12.65 -25.47
N LEU A 8 -8.62 -12.73 -26.80
CA LEU A 8 -7.49 -12.92 -27.71
C LEU A 8 -6.44 -11.81 -27.57
N THR A 9 -6.88 -10.57 -27.35
CA THR A 9 -5.98 -9.43 -27.09
C THR A 9 -5.04 -9.69 -25.91
N ASN A 10 -5.57 -10.14 -24.77
CA ASN A 10 -4.78 -10.41 -23.57
C ASN A 10 -3.80 -11.56 -23.82
N VAL A 11 -4.29 -12.63 -24.46
CA VAL A 11 -3.45 -13.79 -24.83
C VAL A 11 -2.28 -13.35 -25.70
N LEU A 12 -2.53 -12.58 -26.76
CA LEU A 12 -1.49 -12.09 -27.67
C LEU A 12 -0.52 -11.14 -26.96
N VAL A 13 -1.02 -10.21 -26.14
CA VAL A 13 -0.17 -9.27 -25.38
C VAL A 13 0.79 -10.04 -24.47
N PHE A 14 0.32 -11.01 -23.69
CA PHE A 14 1.19 -11.78 -22.80
C PHE A 14 2.18 -12.67 -23.55
N ILE A 15 1.76 -13.31 -24.64
CA ILE A 15 2.66 -14.16 -25.45
C ILE A 15 3.74 -13.30 -26.12
N ILE A 16 3.35 -12.20 -26.77
CA ILE A 16 4.28 -11.34 -27.53
C ILE A 16 5.24 -10.63 -26.58
N SER A 17 4.73 -9.97 -25.53
CA SER A 17 5.59 -9.29 -24.56
C SER A 17 6.51 -10.26 -23.81
N GLY A 18 6.00 -11.43 -23.43
CA GLY A 18 6.81 -12.49 -22.82
C GLY A 18 7.90 -13.02 -23.75
N ALA A 19 7.58 -13.27 -25.03
CA ALA A 19 8.57 -13.69 -26.02
C ALA A 19 9.65 -12.62 -26.23
N ILE A 20 9.27 -11.35 -26.33
CA ILE A 20 10.24 -10.25 -26.42
C ILE A 20 11.11 -10.21 -25.16
N ALA A 21 10.52 -10.25 -23.96
CA ALA A 21 11.25 -10.15 -22.70
C ALA A 21 12.23 -11.31 -22.45
N PHE A 22 11.80 -12.55 -22.69
CA PHE A 22 12.59 -13.74 -22.33
C PHE A 22 13.41 -14.34 -23.48
N ILE A 23 13.15 -13.94 -24.73
CA ILE A 23 13.91 -14.40 -25.90
C ILE A 23 14.52 -13.20 -26.62
N GLY A 24 13.70 -12.20 -26.98
CA GLY A 24 14.15 -11.02 -27.73
C GLY A 24 15.24 -10.21 -27.01
N VAL A 25 15.04 -9.90 -25.72
CA VAL A 25 16.00 -9.10 -24.94
C VAL A 25 17.32 -9.84 -24.73
N PRO A 26 17.35 -11.12 -24.28
CA PRO A 26 18.62 -11.86 -24.20
C PRO A 26 19.38 -11.93 -25.53
N LEU A 27 18.67 -12.13 -26.65
CA LEU A 27 19.30 -12.11 -27.98
C LEU A 27 19.83 -10.72 -28.32
N TRP A 28 19.07 -9.65 -28.07
CA TRP A 28 19.53 -8.27 -28.28
C TRP A 28 20.82 -8.00 -27.50
N VAL A 29 20.83 -8.31 -26.21
CA VAL A 29 22.01 -8.12 -25.34
C VAL A 29 23.19 -8.95 -25.83
N ALA A 30 22.98 -10.16 -26.33
CA ALA A 30 24.05 -11.00 -26.87
C ALA A 30 24.68 -10.46 -28.16
N TYR A 31 23.89 -9.81 -29.03
CA TYR A 31 24.37 -9.32 -30.33
C TYR A 31 24.81 -7.85 -30.32
N GLN A 32 24.13 -6.99 -29.57
CA GLN A 32 24.34 -5.54 -29.56
C GLN A 32 24.98 -5.03 -28.27
N GLY A 33 24.96 -5.83 -27.19
CA GLY A 33 25.36 -5.40 -25.86
C GLY A 33 24.24 -4.70 -25.09
N ILE A 34 24.58 -4.19 -23.91
CA ILE A 34 23.69 -3.43 -23.03
C ILE A 34 24.51 -2.38 -22.28
N ASP A 35 23.93 -1.19 -22.09
CA ASP A 35 24.54 -0.12 -21.31
C ASP A 35 24.04 -0.12 -19.85
N TRP A 36 24.88 0.34 -18.93
CA TRP A 36 24.50 0.56 -17.54
C TRP A 36 23.35 1.55 -17.37
N ALA A 37 23.18 2.51 -18.28
CA ALA A 37 22.06 3.44 -18.30
C ALA A 37 20.73 2.71 -18.50
N GLU A 38 20.68 1.69 -19.36
CA GLU A 38 19.48 0.90 -19.65
C GLU A 38 19.11 0.03 -18.45
N ILE A 39 20.12 -0.63 -17.86
CA ILE A 39 19.96 -1.43 -16.64
C ILE A 39 19.48 -0.56 -15.48
N GLY A 40 20.15 0.58 -15.24
CA GLY A 40 19.80 1.52 -14.18
C GLY A 40 18.39 2.08 -14.34
N THR A 41 18.01 2.45 -15.57
CA THR A 41 16.67 2.93 -15.89
C THR A 41 15.63 1.83 -15.69
N ALA A 42 15.90 0.61 -16.13
CA ALA A 42 15.00 -0.52 -15.93
C ALA A 42 14.76 -0.82 -14.45
N ILE A 43 15.81 -0.82 -13.63
CA ILE A 43 15.70 -1.00 -12.17
C ILE A 43 14.90 0.15 -11.55
N PHE A 44 15.22 1.39 -11.88
CA PHE A 44 14.49 2.54 -11.35
C PHE A 44 13.01 2.49 -11.71
N LEU A 45 12.68 2.26 -12.99
CA LEU A 45 11.30 2.16 -13.44
C LEU A 45 10.59 0.93 -12.86
N PHE A 46 11.29 -0.19 -12.65
CA PHE A 46 10.74 -1.37 -11.98
C PHE A 46 10.27 -1.04 -10.56
N TYR A 47 11.10 -0.37 -9.76
CA TYR A 47 10.71 0.07 -8.41
C TYR A 47 9.64 1.16 -8.45
N PHE A 48 9.78 2.16 -9.33
CA PHE A 48 8.81 3.26 -9.43
C PHE A 48 7.40 2.76 -9.80
N THR A 49 7.31 1.87 -10.79
CA THR A 49 6.03 1.31 -11.24
C THR A 49 5.43 0.36 -10.21
N GLY A 50 6.23 -0.56 -9.66
CA GLY A 50 5.81 -1.45 -8.58
C GLY A 50 5.30 -0.69 -7.34
N MET A 51 6.08 0.29 -6.87
CA MET A 51 5.70 1.15 -5.74
C MET A 51 4.47 2.02 -6.03
N SER A 52 4.22 2.37 -7.30
CA SER A 52 3.02 3.11 -7.68
C SER A 52 1.75 2.24 -7.60
N ILE A 53 1.86 0.95 -7.90
CA ILE A 53 0.79 -0.02 -7.66
C ILE A 53 0.55 -0.16 -6.15
N THR A 54 1.59 -0.40 -5.36
CA THR A 54 1.43 -0.66 -3.92
C THR A 54 1.02 0.60 -3.13
N ALA A 55 1.71 1.72 -3.29
CA ALA A 55 1.41 2.95 -2.58
C ALA A 55 0.13 3.61 -3.10
N GLY A 56 -0.08 3.58 -4.42
CA GLY A 56 -1.21 4.22 -5.08
C GLY A 56 -2.42 3.30 -5.18
N TYR A 57 -2.44 2.46 -6.22
CA TYR A 57 -3.60 1.63 -6.59
C TYR A 57 -4.14 0.87 -5.39
N HIS A 58 -3.24 0.21 -4.66
CA HIS A 58 -3.58 -0.63 -3.55
C HIS A 58 -3.93 0.16 -2.27
N ARG A 59 -2.94 0.80 -1.64
CA ARG A 59 -3.10 1.34 -0.28
C ARG A 59 -3.85 2.68 -0.24
N LEU A 60 -3.70 3.52 -1.26
CA LEU A 60 -4.35 4.84 -1.33
C LEU A 60 -5.78 4.73 -1.87
N TRP A 61 -5.96 4.15 -3.07
CA TRP A 61 -7.27 4.18 -3.74
C TRP A 61 -8.16 2.99 -3.38
N SER A 62 -7.65 1.76 -3.35
CA SER A 62 -8.49 0.60 -2.98
C SER A 62 -8.87 0.62 -1.50
N HIS A 63 -7.91 0.81 -0.59
CA HIS A 63 -8.14 0.69 0.86
C HIS A 63 -8.23 1.99 1.65
N LYS A 64 -7.86 3.14 1.06
CA LYS A 64 -7.90 4.46 1.72
C LYS A 64 -7.21 4.48 3.07
N THR A 65 -6.02 3.91 3.11
CA THR A 65 -5.25 3.76 4.34
C THR A 65 -4.49 5.03 4.72
N TYR A 66 -4.39 5.99 3.81
CA TYR A 66 -3.82 7.31 4.04
C TYR A 66 -4.38 8.30 3.00
N ASP A 67 -4.15 9.59 3.24
CA ASP A 67 -4.45 10.67 2.30
C ASP A 67 -3.15 11.19 1.67
N ALA A 68 -3.22 11.63 0.42
CA ALA A 68 -2.09 12.16 -0.33
C ALA A 68 -2.47 13.46 -1.03
N ASN A 69 -1.52 14.38 -1.14
CA ASN A 69 -1.73 15.60 -1.90
C ASN A 69 -1.84 15.32 -3.41
N ILE A 70 -2.19 16.36 -4.18
CA ILE A 70 -2.42 16.22 -5.63
C ILE A 70 -1.17 15.77 -6.39
N VAL A 71 0.02 16.24 -5.99
CA VAL A 71 1.28 15.91 -6.67
C VAL A 71 1.59 14.42 -6.53
N VAL A 72 1.55 13.89 -5.30
CA VAL A 72 1.77 12.47 -5.04
C VAL A 72 0.74 11.62 -5.79
N ARG A 73 -0.53 12.04 -5.77
CA ARG A 73 -1.61 11.32 -6.48
C ARG A 73 -1.37 11.24 -7.99
N VAL A 74 -0.97 12.34 -8.63
CA VAL A 74 -0.69 12.36 -10.07
C VAL A 74 0.54 11.50 -10.41
N VAL A 75 1.62 11.61 -9.62
CA VAL A 75 2.84 10.81 -9.83
C VAL A 75 2.54 9.32 -9.72
N LEU A 76 1.81 8.89 -8.68
CA LEU A 76 1.41 7.50 -8.50
C LEU A 76 0.43 7.04 -9.60
N ALA A 77 -0.45 7.92 -10.09
CA ALA A 77 -1.38 7.60 -11.16
C ALA A 77 -0.67 7.33 -12.50
N ILE A 78 0.36 8.11 -12.82
CA ILE A 78 1.21 7.93 -14.01
C ILE A 78 2.06 6.67 -13.84
N GLY A 79 2.75 6.51 -12.70
CA GLY A 79 3.59 5.35 -12.43
C GLY A 79 2.81 4.04 -12.39
N GLY A 80 1.57 4.04 -11.90
CA GLY A 80 0.70 2.87 -11.93
C GLY A 80 0.16 2.57 -13.35
N ALA A 81 -0.12 3.59 -14.15
CA ALA A 81 -0.45 3.40 -15.57
C ALA A 81 0.73 2.77 -16.35
N MET A 82 1.97 3.09 -15.99
CA MET A 82 3.15 2.44 -16.58
C MET A 82 3.21 0.92 -16.34
N ALA A 83 2.52 0.40 -15.32
CA ALA A 83 2.45 -1.03 -15.05
C ALA A 83 1.45 -1.77 -15.96
N LEU A 84 0.59 -1.07 -16.71
CA LEU A 84 -0.37 -1.66 -17.64
C LEU A 84 -1.29 -2.72 -16.97
N GLN A 85 -1.85 -2.39 -15.81
CA GLN A 85 -2.74 -3.27 -15.02
C GLN A 85 -4.17 -2.72 -14.93
N ASN A 86 -4.68 -2.15 -16.04
CA ASN A 86 -5.89 -1.33 -16.08
C ASN A 86 -5.79 -0.01 -15.29
N SER A 87 -6.80 0.84 -15.50
CA SER A 87 -6.94 2.12 -14.78
C SER A 87 -7.11 1.91 -13.27
N ILE A 88 -6.82 2.95 -12.48
CA ILE A 88 -7.01 2.94 -11.02
C ILE A 88 -8.44 2.50 -10.67
N LEU A 89 -9.45 3.03 -11.37
CA LEU A 89 -10.85 2.75 -11.09
C LEU A 89 -11.17 1.26 -11.24
N HIS A 90 -10.74 0.67 -12.36
CA HIS A 90 -11.01 -0.73 -12.66
C HIS A 90 -10.23 -1.66 -11.74
N TRP A 91 -8.92 -1.42 -11.57
CA TRP A 91 -8.08 -2.20 -10.66
C TRP A 91 -8.62 -2.15 -9.22
N SER A 92 -9.01 -0.97 -8.74
CA SER A 92 -9.56 -0.82 -7.40
C SER A 92 -10.91 -1.49 -7.23
N SER A 93 -11.75 -1.49 -8.28
CA SER A 93 -13.02 -2.22 -8.27
C SER A 93 -12.78 -3.72 -8.12
N ASP A 94 -11.94 -4.30 -8.96
CA ASP A 94 -11.59 -5.72 -8.89
C ASP A 94 -10.99 -6.08 -7.53
N HIS A 95 -10.06 -5.28 -7.02
CA HIS A 95 -9.41 -5.49 -5.73
C HIS A 95 -10.38 -5.44 -4.55
N ARG A 96 -11.32 -4.49 -4.54
CA ARG A 96 -12.36 -4.43 -3.50
C ARG A 96 -13.33 -5.62 -3.58
N VAL A 97 -13.63 -6.13 -4.77
CA VAL A 97 -14.43 -7.36 -4.93
C VAL A 97 -13.66 -8.56 -4.38
N HIS A 98 -12.38 -8.69 -4.72
CA HIS A 98 -11.50 -9.73 -4.20
C HIS A 98 -11.48 -9.73 -2.67
N HIS A 99 -11.21 -8.60 -2.02
CA HIS A 99 -11.20 -8.51 -0.56
C HIS A 99 -12.54 -8.89 0.08
N ARG A 100 -13.65 -8.45 -0.52
CA ARG A 100 -14.99 -8.75 0.01
C ARG A 100 -15.36 -10.23 -0.14
N HIS A 101 -14.82 -10.91 -1.14
CA HIS A 101 -15.23 -12.25 -1.53
C HIS A 101 -14.06 -13.22 -1.64
N VAL A 102 -12.96 -12.98 -0.92
CA VAL A 102 -11.71 -13.73 -1.05
C VAL A 102 -11.96 -15.24 -1.04
N ASP A 103 -11.39 -15.94 -2.02
CA ASP A 103 -11.55 -17.38 -2.24
C ASP A 103 -12.96 -17.88 -2.61
N ASP A 104 -13.94 -17.00 -2.84
CA ASP A 104 -15.25 -17.38 -3.43
C ASP A 104 -15.05 -17.57 -4.94
N ASN A 105 -15.10 -18.82 -5.41
CA ASN A 105 -14.86 -19.14 -6.82
C ASN A 105 -15.82 -18.44 -7.80
N ASP A 106 -16.99 -18.01 -7.37
CA ASP A 106 -17.95 -17.38 -8.26
C ASP A 106 -17.88 -15.85 -8.24
N LYS A 107 -17.29 -15.27 -7.18
CA LYS A 107 -17.27 -13.80 -6.95
C LYS A 107 -15.89 -13.19 -6.93
N ASP A 108 -14.89 -13.90 -6.43
CA ASP A 108 -13.50 -13.44 -6.43
C ASP A 108 -12.94 -13.50 -7.87
N PRO A 109 -12.52 -12.36 -8.45
CA PRO A 109 -12.08 -12.30 -9.84
C PRO A 109 -10.91 -13.23 -10.14
N TYR A 110 -10.04 -13.44 -9.15
CA TYR A 110 -8.80 -14.21 -9.25
C TYR A 110 -8.64 -15.19 -8.08
N SER A 111 -9.76 -15.81 -7.65
CA SER A 111 -9.80 -16.81 -6.57
C SER A 111 -8.63 -17.80 -6.63
N ALA A 112 -7.84 -17.83 -5.55
CA ALA A 112 -6.77 -18.81 -5.37
C ALA A 112 -7.29 -20.25 -5.35
N LYS A 113 -8.54 -20.48 -4.91
CA LYS A 113 -9.16 -21.82 -4.91
C LYS A 113 -9.43 -22.40 -6.30
N LYS A 114 -9.33 -21.60 -7.37
CA LYS A 114 -9.32 -22.10 -8.76
C LYS A 114 -7.95 -22.61 -9.22
N GLY A 115 -6.93 -22.49 -8.38
CA GLY A 115 -5.59 -22.99 -8.62
C GLY A 115 -4.57 -21.89 -8.89
N LEU A 116 -3.30 -22.21 -8.63
CA LEU A 116 -2.17 -21.28 -8.68
C LEU A 116 -2.08 -20.54 -10.01
N TRP A 117 -2.15 -21.26 -11.14
CA TRP A 117 -2.04 -20.66 -12.48
C TRP A 117 -3.25 -19.82 -12.87
N PHE A 118 -4.44 -20.17 -12.36
CA PHE A 118 -5.63 -19.35 -12.56
C PHE A 118 -5.44 -17.99 -11.89
N ALA A 119 -5.07 -17.98 -10.61
CA ALA A 119 -4.86 -16.75 -9.84
C ALA A 119 -3.65 -15.94 -10.33
N HIS A 120 -2.62 -16.59 -10.86
CA HIS A 120 -1.44 -15.92 -11.42
C HIS A 120 -1.76 -15.15 -12.71
N ILE A 121 -2.31 -15.82 -13.72
CA ILE A 121 -2.53 -15.19 -15.04
C ILE A 121 -3.80 -15.67 -15.74
N GLY A 122 -4.27 -16.88 -15.45
CA GLY A 122 -5.38 -17.52 -16.16
C GLY A 122 -6.70 -16.76 -16.09
N TRP A 123 -6.95 -16.03 -15.00
CA TRP A 123 -8.15 -15.22 -14.81
C TRP A 123 -8.30 -14.08 -15.83
N MET A 124 -7.18 -13.61 -16.42
CA MET A 124 -7.17 -12.54 -17.44
C MET A 124 -7.28 -13.08 -18.88
N LEU A 125 -7.11 -14.39 -19.09
CA LEU A 125 -7.05 -14.97 -20.43
C LEU A 125 -8.43 -15.24 -21.02
N ARG A 126 -9.48 -15.23 -20.19
CA ARG A 126 -10.87 -15.53 -20.58
C ARG A 126 -11.83 -14.57 -19.92
N GLU A 127 -12.99 -14.43 -20.55
CA GLU A 127 -14.04 -13.50 -20.13
C GLU A 127 -14.86 -14.07 -18.96
N TYR A 128 -14.26 -14.13 -17.78
CA TYR A 128 -14.94 -14.60 -16.56
C TYR A 128 -15.88 -13.54 -15.96
N GLN A 129 -15.73 -12.27 -16.36
CA GLN A 129 -16.26 -11.13 -15.62
C GLN A 129 -17.18 -10.24 -16.47
N ALA A 130 -17.64 -10.69 -17.64
CA ALA A 130 -18.43 -9.90 -18.60
C ALA A 130 -19.60 -9.12 -17.98
N LYS A 131 -20.28 -9.70 -16.98
CA LYS A 131 -21.44 -9.06 -16.34
C LYS A 131 -21.08 -7.88 -15.42
N ARG A 132 -19.83 -7.82 -14.96
CA ARG A 132 -19.34 -6.84 -13.97
C ARG A 132 -18.20 -5.97 -14.45
N TYR A 133 -17.70 -6.21 -15.66
CA TYR A 133 -16.49 -5.57 -16.18
C TYR A 133 -16.56 -4.03 -16.13
N ASP A 134 -17.72 -3.47 -16.48
CA ASP A 134 -17.97 -2.02 -16.44
C ASP A 134 -18.79 -1.57 -15.21
N ASP A 135 -19.01 -2.45 -14.24
CA ASP A 135 -19.69 -2.10 -12.99
C ASP A 135 -18.70 -1.60 -11.93
N TYR A 136 -18.71 -0.28 -11.73
CA TYR A 136 -17.89 0.40 -10.72
C TYR A 136 -18.71 0.88 -9.50
N SER A 137 -19.87 0.27 -9.24
CA SER A 137 -20.78 0.66 -8.15
C SER A 137 -20.18 0.52 -6.75
N ASN A 138 -19.16 -0.34 -6.57
CA ASN A 138 -18.34 -0.50 -5.37
C ASN A 138 -17.26 0.59 -5.19
N CYS A 139 -17.09 1.48 -6.18
CA CYS A 139 -16.05 2.51 -6.24
C CYS A 139 -16.63 3.93 -6.44
N LYS A 140 -17.84 4.21 -5.94
CA LYS A 140 -18.50 5.53 -6.07
C LYS A 140 -17.68 6.70 -5.54
N ASP A 141 -16.85 6.44 -4.54
CA ASP A 141 -15.88 7.39 -4.00
C ASP A 141 -14.75 7.73 -4.99
N LEU A 142 -14.23 6.74 -5.72
CA LEU A 142 -13.20 6.94 -6.74
C LEU A 142 -13.76 7.60 -7.99
N GLN A 143 -15.04 7.39 -8.29
CA GLN A 143 -15.75 8.12 -9.35
C GLN A 143 -15.86 9.62 -9.08
N LYS A 144 -15.69 10.06 -7.82
CA LYS A 144 -15.65 11.48 -7.42
C LYS A 144 -14.22 12.03 -7.36
N ASP A 145 -13.22 11.18 -7.53
CA ASP A 145 -11.80 11.56 -7.48
C ASP A 145 -11.36 12.04 -8.88
N SER A 146 -10.99 13.32 -8.98
CA SER A 146 -10.61 13.93 -10.26
C SER A 146 -9.35 13.34 -10.89
N VAL A 147 -8.39 12.87 -10.09
CA VAL A 147 -7.16 12.24 -10.60
C VAL A 147 -7.48 10.86 -11.14
N VAL A 148 -8.29 10.08 -10.40
CA VAL A 148 -8.72 8.76 -10.84
C VAL A 148 -9.52 8.83 -12.12
N MET A 149 -10.47 9.77 -12.22
CA MET A 149 -11.30 9.91 -13.42
C MET A 149 -10.53 10.50 -14.61
N TRP A 150 -9.58 11.41 -14.37
CA TRP A 150 -8.64 11.85 -15.41
C TRP A 150 -7.84 10.66 -15.95
N GLN A 151 -7.26 9.84 -15.06
CA GLN A 151 -6.46 8.71 -15.46
C GLN A 151 -7.28 7.63 -16.16
N HIS A 152 -8.49 7.34 -15.69
CA HIS A 152 -9.41 6.39 -16.32
C HIS A 152 -9.80 6.84 -17.74
N LYS A 153 -10.15 8.13 -17.91
CA LYS A 153 -10.53 8.70 -19.21
C LYS A 153 -9.39 8.71 -20.23
N TYR A 154 -8.18 9.03 -19.79
CA TYR A 154 -6.99 9.15 -20.64
C TYR A 154 -6.03 7.97 -20.47
N TYR A 155 -6.52 6.81 -20.01
CA TYR A 155 -5.69 5.69 -19.62
C TYR A 155 -4.74 5.25 -20.73
N LEU A 156 -5.26 4.99 -21.93
CA LEU A 156 -4.44 4.54 -23.06
C LEU A 156 -3.39 5.58 -23.49
N PRO A 157 -3.71 6.87 -23.71
CA PRO A 157 -2.71 7.91 -23.94
C PRO A 157 -1.62 8.00 -22.85
N ILE A 158 -2.01 7.92 -21.57
CA ILE A 158 -1.06 7.95 -20.43
C ILE A 158 -0.15 6.73 -20.47
N VAL A 159 -0.69 5.52 -20.68
CA VAL A 159 0.08 4.27 -20.78
C VAL A 159 1.11 4.37 -21.90
N LEU A 160 0.71 4.85 -23.09
CA LEU A 160 1.58 4.96 -24.25
C LEU A 160 2.68 6.00 -24.02
N ALA A 161 2.33 7.20 -23.52
CA ALA A 161 3.31 8.24 -23.24
C ALA A 161 4.28 7.84 -22.12
N ALA A 162 3.78 7.23 -21.05
CA ALA A 162 4.60 6.88 -19.90
C ALA A 162 5.49 5.65 -20.18
N ASN A 163 5.06 4.69 -21.00
CA ASN A 163 5.93 3.57 -21.38
C ASN A 163 6.85 3.91 -22.57
N PHE A 164 6.31 4.36 -23.70
CA PHE A 164 7.10 4.57 -24.92
C PHE A 164 7.71 5.98 -25.01
N GLY A 165 7.01 7.00 -24.52
CA GLY A 165 7.53 8.37 -24.52
C GLY A 165 8.72 8.51 -23.57
N VAL A 166 8.61 8.01 -22.34
CA VAL A 166 9.71 8.05 -21.36
C VAL A 166 10.90 7.21 -21.82
N THR A 167 10.69 5.95 -22.19
CA THR A 167 11.81 5.09 -22.62
C THR A 167 12.40 5.53 -23.96
N GLY A 168 11.59 6.03 -24.89
CA GLY A 168 12.07 6.59 -26.15
C GLY A 168 12.91 7.84 -25.96
N LEU A 169 12.49 8.76 -25.07
CA LEU A 169 13.28 9.95 -24.74
C LEU A 169 14.60 9.58 -24.05
N LEU A 170 14.55 8.72 -23.03
CA LEU A 170 15.77 8.30 -22.32
C LEU A 170 16.71 7.51 -23.23
N GLY A 171 16.16 6.69 -24.12
CA GLY A 171 16.95 5.97 -25.12
C GLY A 171 17.58 6.90 -26.15
N TYR A 172 16.87 7.96 -26.56
CA TYR A 172 17.44 9.00 -27.42
C TYR A 172 18.62 9.72 -26.75
N LEU A 173 18.49 10.06 -25.46
CA LEU A 173 19.57 10.67 -24.68
C LEU A 173 20.75 9.71 -24.45
N ASN A 174 20.47 8.41 -24.32
CA ASN A 174 21.47 7.36 -24.18
C ASN A 174 22.17 7.01 -25.51
N GLY A 175 21.56 7.33 -26.65
CA GLY A 175 22.02 6.91 -27.97
C GLY A 175 21.53 5.52 -28.42
N ASP A 176 20.77 4.81 -27.59
CA ASP A 176 20.10 3.55 -27.94
C ASP A 176 18.61 3.58 -27.53
N ILE A 177 17.76 3.94 -28.50
CA ILE A 177 16.31 3.96 -28.31
C ILE A 177 15.76 2.53 -28.17
N LEU A 178 16.27 1.60 -28.97
CA LEU A 178 15.70 0.26 -29.06
C LEU A 178 16.07 -0.57 -27.84
N GLY A 179 17.34 -0.55 -27.41
CA GLY A 179 17.78 -1.19 -26.18
C GLY A 179 17.04 -0.67 -24.94
N MET A 180 16.83 0.66 -24.84
CA MET A 180 16.05 1.24 -23.75
C MET A 180 14.58 0.79 -23.76
N ILE A 181 13.93 0.75 -24.92
CA ILE A 181 12.54 0.25 -25.03
C ILE A 181 12.47 -1.25 -24.70
N LEU A 182 13.45 -2.04 -25.14
CA LEU A 182 13.48 -3.48 -24.89
C LEU A 182 13.69 -3.80 -23.40
N VAL A 183 14.70 -3.19 -22.77
CA VAL A 183 15.10 -3.48 -21.39
C VAL A 183 14.22 -2.73 -20.39
N ALA A 184 14.19 -1.39 -20.45
CA ALA A 184 13.45 -0.55 -19.51
C ALA A 184 11.96 -0.39 -19.86
N GLY A 185 11.56 -0.70 -21.09
CA GLY A 185 10.16 -0.79 -21.50
C GLY A 185 9.59 -2.19 -21.29
N VAL A 186 9.89 -3.12 -22.19
CA VAL A 186 9.21 -4.42 -22.30
C VAL A 186 9.62 -5.40 -21.21
N LEU A 187 10.92 -5.66 -21.02
CA LEU A 187 11.40 -6.61 -20.00
C LEU A 187 10.95 -6.15 -18.60
N ARG A 188 11.18 -4.88 -18.26
CA ARG A 188 10.70 -4.28 -17.01
C ARG A 188 9.19 -4.47 -16.81
N LEU A 189 8.37 -4.23 -17.84
CA LEU A 189 6.91 -4.39 -17.75
C LEU A 189 6.51 -5.84 -17.43
N VAL A 190 7.10 -6.81 -18.13
CA VAL A 190 6.84 -8.25 -17.91
C VAL A 190 7.25 -8.67 -16.49
N LEU A 191 8.40 -8.20 -16.00
CA LEU A 191 8.83 -8.49 -14.62
C LEU A 191 7.87 -7.90 -13.58
N VAL A 192 7.41 -6.66 -13.77
CA VAL A 192 6.43 -6.02 -12.87
C VAL A 192 5.10 -6.79 -12.86
N HIS A 193 4.64 -7.27 -14.02
CA HIS A 193 3.45 -8.12 -14.12
C HIS A 193 3.59 -9.38 -13.27
N HIS A 194 4.63 -10.18 -13.48
CA HIS A 194 4.80 -11.43 -12.73
C HIS A 194 4.97 -11.20 -11.23
N VAL A 195 5.71 -10.15 -10.83
CA VAL A 195 5.84 -9.78 -9.42
C VAL A 195 4.49 -9.43 -8.81
N THR A 196 3.65 -8.67 -9.51
CA THR A 196 2.30 -8.36 -9.02
C THR A 196 1.43 -9.62 -8.98
N PHE A 197 1.50 -10.47 -9.99
CA PHE A 197 0.72 -11.70 -10.10
C PHE A 197 1.09 -12.71 -9.01
N PHE A 198 2.32 -12.67 -8.48
CA PHE A 198 2.69 -13.47 -7.31
C PHE A 198 1.90 -13.11 -6.04
N ILE A 199 1.35 -11.90 -5.94
CA ILE A 199 0.50 -11.52 -4.80
C ILE A 199 -0.79 -12.36 -4.85
N ASN A 200 -1.47 -12.39 -6.01
CA ASN A 200 -2.71 -13.17 -6.18
C ASN A 200 -2.47 -14.68 -6.13
N SER A 201 -1.27 -15.12 -6.54
CA SER A 201 -0.89 -16.54 -6.59
C SER A 201 -0.05 -16.95 -5.39
N LEU A 202 1.27 -16.82 -5.42
CA LEU A 202 2.15 -17.31 -4.36
C LEU A 202 1.79 -16.81 -2.95
N ALA A 203 1.29 -15.59 -2.78
CA ALA A 203 0.86 -15.11 -1.45
C ALA A 203 -0.40 -15.81 -0.91
N HIS A 204 -1.08 -16.62 -1.72
CA HIS A 204 -2.18 -17.49 -1.32
C HIS A 204 -1.81 -18.98 -1.25
N PHE A 205 -0.56 -19.35 -1.51
CA PHE A 205 -0.11 -20.76 -1.53
C PHE A 205 1.14 -21.00 -0.68
N TRP A 206 2.03 -20.03 -0.55
CA TRP A 206 3.33 -20.20 0.08
C TRP A 206 3.60 -19.16 1.17
N GLY A 207 3.67 -19.60 2.42
CA GLY A 207 3.93 -18.76 3.59
C GLY A 207 3.19 -19.25 4.82
N SER A 208 3.01 -18.36 5.79
CA SER A 208 2.39 -18.65 7.09
C SER A 208 1.07 -17.89 7.27
N GLN A 209 0.21 -18.33 8.17
CA GLN A 209 -1.07 -17.67 8.48
C GLN A 209 -1.12 -17.22 9.94
N PRO A 210 -0.31 -16.22 10.34
CA PRO A 210 -0.19 -15.86 11.75
C PRO A 210 -1.46 -15.22 12.35
N TYR A 211 -2.29 -14.55 11.56
CA TYR A 211 -3.41 -13.74 12.07
C TYR A 211 -4.80 -14.33 11.82
N THR A 212 -4.98 -15.11 10.76
CA THR A 212 -6.27 -15.77 10.42
C THR A 212 -6.04 -16.91 9.45
N ASP A 213 -6.89 -17.93 9.48
CA ASP A 213 -6.97 -19.03 8.50
C ASP A 213 -8.28 -19.03 7.68
N LYS A 214 -9.17 -18.04 7.92
CA LYS A 214 -10.46 -17.89 7.22
C LYS A 214 -10.37 -17.80 5.69
N ASN A 215 -9.22 -17.43 5.15
CA ASN A 215 -8.92 -17.39 3.73
C ASN A 215 -7.51 -17.93 3.48
N THR A 216 -7.12 -18.09 2.22
CA THR A 216 -5.85 -18.70 1.82
C THR A 216 -4.64 -17.75 1.87
N ALA A 217 -4.84 -16.47 2.20
CA ALA A 217 -3.75 -15.49 2.21
C ALA A 217 -2.68 -15.84 3.27
N ARG A 218 -1.42 -15.66 2.90
CA ARG A 218 -0.23 -16.07 3.66
C ARG A 218 0.81 -14.96 3.71
N ASP A 219 1.48 -14.86 4.85
CA ASP A 219 2.64 -14.02 5.06
C ASP A 219 3.92 -14.72 4.60
N ASN A 220 4.70 -14.04 3.76
CA ASN A 220 5.97 -14.51 3.24
C ASN A 220 6.95 -13.35 3.03
N GLY A 221 8.04 -13.33 3.81
CA GLY A 221 9.06 -12.29 3.75
C GLY A 221 9.91 -12.29 2.48
N VAL A 222 10.15 -13.45 1.88
CA VAL A 222 10.86 -13.56 0.59
C VAL A 222 9.99 -12.96 -0.51
N LEU A 223 8.71 -13.29 -0.52
CA LEU A 223 7.78 -12.71 -1.47
C LEU A 223 7.67 -11.19 -1.26
N ALA A 224 7.60 -10.73 0.00
CA ALA A 224 7.54 -9.31 0.32
C ALA A 224 8.73 -8.50 -0.21
N PHE A 225 9.92 -9.11 -0.32
CA PHE A 225 11.07 -8.47 -0.94
C PHE A 225 10.81 -8.12 -2.42
N PHE A 226 10.34 -9.09 -3.19
CA PHE A 226 10.03 -8.89 -4.61
C PHE A 226 8.79 -8.01 -4.82
N THR A 227 7.78 -8.15 -3.96
CA THR A 227 6.49 -7.46 -4.09
C THR A 227 6.41 -6.16 -3.31
N PHE A 228 7.54 -5.53 -2.97
CA PHE A 228 7.58 -4.22 -2.33
C PHE A 228 6.78 -4.11 -1.01
N GLY A 229 6.73 -5.21 -0.25
CA GLY A 229 6.03 -5.33 1.03
C GLY A 229 4.69 -6.06 0.97
N GLU A 230 4.17 -6.38 -0.21
CA GLU A 230 2.84 -6.99 -0.37
C GLU A 230 2.79 -8.48 -0.02
N GLY A 231 3.94 -9.11 0.25
CA GLY A 231 4.02 -10.51 0.66
C GLY A 231 3.55 -10.79 2.09
N TYR A 232 3.31 -9.77 2.94
CA TYR A 232 2.63 -9.95 4.23
C TYR A 232 1.11 -9.97 4.05
N HIS A 233 0.65 -10.94 3.26
CA HIS A 233 -0.70 -10.96 2.70
C HIS A 233 -1.74 -11.48 3.70
N ASN A 234 -1.36 -12.35 4.63
CA ASN A 234 -2.26 -12.80 5.69
C ASN A 234 -2.63 -11.63 6.60
N TYR A 235 -1.65 -10.81 7.00
CA TYR A 235 -1.90 -9.59 7.76
C TYR A 235 -2.81 -8.63 6.99
N HIS A 236 -2.46 -8.39 5.73
CA HIS A 236 -3.19 -7.46 4.88
C HIS A 236 -4.67 -7.83 4.73
N HIS A 237 -4.99 -9.10 4.48
CA HIS A 237 -6.38 -9.55 4.30
C HIS A 237 -7.27 -9.42 5.53
N ILE A 238 -6.72 -9.56 6.74
CA ILE A 238 -7.50 -9.35 7.98
C ILE A 238 -7.55 -7.87 8.39
N PHE A 239 -6.52 -7.09 8.05
CA PHE A 239 -6.31 -5.74 8.53
C PHE A 239 -6.09 -4.75 7.38
N GLU A 240 -6.90 -4.87 6.34
CA GLU A 240 -6.77 -4.16 5.05
C GLU A 240 -6.78 -2.62 5.14
N TYR A 241 -7.22 -2.08 6.28
CA TYR A 241 -7.27 -0.64 6.54
C TYR A 241 -5.97 -0.08 7.17
N ASP A 242 -4.95 -0.89 7.45
CA ASP A 242 -3.60 -0.41 7.84
C ASP A 242 -2.81 -0.01 6.59
N TYR A 243 -2.12 1.13 6.63
CA TYR A 243 -1.26 1.54 5.50
C TYR A 243 0.01 0.69 5.35
N ARG A 244 0.25 -0.24 6.29
CA ARG A 244 1.40 -1.15 6.31
C ARG A 244 0.92 -2.57 6.10
N ASN A 245 1.68 -3.32 5.31
CA ASN A 245 1.56 -4.76 5.29
C ASN A 245 2.63 -5.37 6.21
N GLY A 246 3.88 -4.91 6.08
CA GLY A 246 4.94 -5.24 7.02
C GLY A 246 4.86 -4.36 8.28
N ILE A 247 4.18 -4.80 9.34
CA ILE A 247 3.99 -4.00 10.55
C ILE A 247 5.23 -3.87 11.44
N ARG A 248 6.15 -4.84 11.40
CA ARG A 248 7.38 -4.82 12.20
C ARG A 248 8.43 -3.92 11.54
N TRP A 249 9.37 -3.43 12.34
CA TRP A 249 10.41 -2.52 11.85
C TRP A 249 11.38 -3.22 10.87
N TYR A 250 11.67 -4.51 11.10
CA TYR A 250 12.54 -5.34 10.26
C TYR A 250 11.82 -5.98 9.07
N GLN A 251 10.49 -5.91 9.02
CA GLN A 251 9.73 -6.43 7.89
C GLN A 251 9.88 -5.48 6.70
N PHE A 252 10.43 -6.01 5.60
CA PHE A 252 10.70 -5.26 4.38
C PHE A 252 9.39 -4.83 3.73
N ASP A 253 9.13 -3.54 3.77
CA ASP A 253 7.94 -2.91 3.20
C ASP A 253 8.36 -1.50 2.77
N PRO A 254 9.01 -1.36 1.60
CA PRO A 254 9.45 -0.06 1.10
C PRO A 254 8.28 0.88 0.90
N THR A 255 7.10 0.36 0.56
CA THR A 255 5.86 1.13 0.42
C THR A 255 5.48 1.85 1.73
N LYS A 256 5.53 1.15 2.87
CA LYS A 256 5.35 1.76 4.20
C LYS A 256 6.36 2.87 4.46
N TRP A 257 7.62 2.66 4.09
CA TRP A 257 8.68 3.64 4.32
C TRP A 257 8.50 4.88 3.45
N LEU A 258 8.13 4.71 2.18
CA LEU A 258 7.79 5.80 1.27
C LEU A 258 6.63 6.64 1.83
N ILE A 259 5.49 6.00 2.15
CA ILE A 259 4.30 6.70 2.66
C ILE A 259 4.64 7.46 3.94
N LYS A 260 5.38 6.84 4.87
CA LYS A 260 5.80 7.49 6.12
C LYS A 260 6.80 8.63 5.86
N GLY A 261 7.74 8.45 4.95
CA GLY A 261 8.71 9.48 4.56
C GLY A 261 8.01 10.73 4.02
N LEU A 262 7.05 10.54 3.11
CA LEU A 262 6.23 11.61 2.54
C LEU A 262 5.41 12.35 3.61
N SER A 263 5.03 11.67 4.70
CA SER A 263 4.26 12.30 5.79
C SER A 263 5.09 13.31 6.58
N PHE A 264 6.40 13.10 6.69
CA PHE A 264 7.30 14.08 7.32
C PHE A 264 7.42 15.37 6.50
N ALA A 265 7.24 15.28 5.18
CA ALA A 265 7.19 16.41 4.28
C ALA A 265 5.78 17.01 4.13
N GLY A 266 4.78 16.49 4.84
CA GLY A 266 3.38 16.93 4.72
C GLY A 266 2.70 16.56 3.39
N LEU A 267 3.30 15.67 2.60
CA LEU A 267 2.77 15.23 1.30
C LEU A 267 1.72 14.12 1.46
N THR A 268 1.76 13.39 2.58
CA THR A 268 0.76 12.40 3.00
C THR A 268 0.31 12.64 4.43
N SER A 269 -0.93 12.26 4.75
CA SER A 269 -1.53 12.46 6.07
C SER A 269 -2.53 11.33 6.39
N ASN A 270 -3.05 11.33 7.62
CA ASN A 270 -4.07 10.36 8.08
C ASN A 270 -3.68 8.87 7.88
N LEU A 271 -2.40 8.54 8.06
CA LEU A 271 -1.88 7.17 7.98
C LEU A 271 -2.56 6.27 9.02
N ARG A 272 -3.49 5.43 8.57
CA ARG A 272 -4.30 4.54 9.41
C ARG A 272 -3.47 3.35 9.87
N LYS A 273 -3.49 3.09 11.16
CA LYS A 273 -2.84 1.92 11.77
C LYS A 273 -3.85 1.13 12.58
N VAL A 274 -3.78 -0.19 12.48
CA VAL A 274 -4.56 -1.08 13.35
C VAL A 274 -4.00 -0.96 14.78
N PRO A 275 -4.88 -0.86 15.79
CA PRO A 275 -4.46 -0.92 17.19
C PRO A 275 -3.68 -2.20 17.48
N GLU A 276 -2.53 -2.08 18.16
CA GLU A 276 -1.67 -3.21 18.53
C GLU A 276 -2.44 -4.32 19.25
N GLU A 277 -3.37 -3.94 20.14
CA GLU A 277 -4.26 -4.87 20.83
C GLU A 277 -4.99 -5.82 19.88
N ARG A 278 -5.55 -5.30 18.76
CA ARG A 278 -6.30 -6.13 17.80
C ARG A 278 -5.39 -7.11 17.08
N ILE A 279 -4.17 -6.69 16.77
CA ILE A 279 -3.16 -7.52 16.11
C ILE A 279 -2.75 -8.67 17.03
N GLU A 280 -2.44 -8.36 18.29
CA GLU A 280 -2.03 -9.37 19.27
C GLU A 280 -3.17 -10.33 19.63
N LYS A 281 -4.42 -9.84 19.73
CA LYS A 281 -5.58 -10.72 19.93
C LYS A 281 -5.78 -11.70 18.78
N ALA A 282 -5.59 -11.27 17.53
CA ALA A 282 -5.66 -12.16 16.37
C ALA A 282 -4.54 -13.22 16.38
N LEU A 283 -3.32 -12.82 16.74
CA LEU A 283 -2.20 -13.76 16.93
C LEU A 283 -2.50 -14.79 18.02
N ALA A 284 -2.97 -14.34 19.18
CA ALA A 284 -3.31 -15.21 20.31
C ALA A 284 -4.43 -16.20 19.95
N ALA A 285 -5.45 -15.75 19.24
CA ALA A 285 -6.53 -16.63 18.77
C ALA A 285 -6.02 -17.73 17.83
N MET A 286 -5.15 -17.40 16.87
CA MET A 286 -4.52 -18.40 15.99
C MET A 286 -3.58 -19.35 16.76
N GLN A 287 -2.90 -18.86 17.79
CA GLN A 287 -2.05 -19.69 18.66
C GLN A 287 -2.90 -20.68 19.47
N LEU A 288 -4.01 -20.22 20.06
CA LEU A 288 -4.97 -21.06 20.76
C LEU A 288 -5.48 -22.17 19.84
N GLN A 289 -6.00 -21.82 18.67
CA GLN A 289 -6.53 -22.80 17.71
C GLN A 289 -5.49 -23.89 17.37
N ARG A 290 -4.26 -23.50 17.03
CA ARG A 290 -3.19 -24.46 16.71
C ARG A 290 -2.74 -25.28 17.91
N ALA A 291 -2.76 -24.71 19.10
CA ALA A 291 -2.47 -25.44 20.33
C ALA A 291 -3.56 -26.47 20.60
N SER A 292 -4.83 -26.09 20.46
CA SER A 292 -5.98 -26.97 20.60
C SER A 292 -5.94 -28.14 19.61
N GLU A 293 -5.59 -27.90 18.35
CA GLU A 293 -5.42 -28.94 17.33
C GLU A 293 -4.31 -29.95 17.68
N LYS A 294 -3.22 -29.50 18.30
CA LYS A 294 -2.12 -30.39 18.72
C LYS A 294 -2.47 -31.17 19.98
N VAL A 295 -3.14 -30.52 20.93
CA VAL A 295 -3.49 -31.10 22.24
C VAL A 295 -4.60 -32.12 22.12
N SER A 296 -5.50 -31.99 21.15
CA SER A 296 -6.56 -32.99 20.89
C SER A 296 -6.02 -34.39 20.57
N LEU A 297 -4.73 -34.51 20.23
CA LEU A 297 -4.05 -35.77 19.96
C LEU A 297 -3.39 -36.41 21.20
N LEU A 298 -3.42 -35.75 22.36
CA LEU A 298 -2.79 -36.22 23.58
C LEU A 298 -3.74 -37.12 24.41
N PRO A 299 -3.20 -38.08 25.19
CA PRO A 299 -4.03 -38.93 26.06
C PRO A 299 -4.78 -38.17 27.16
N ASN A 300 -4.24 -37.03 27.60
CA ASN A 300 -4.82 -36.15 28.62
C ASN A 300 -5.35 -34.84 27.99
N ALA A 301 -5.88 -34.91 26.77
CA ALA A 301 -6.32 -33.75 25.99
C ALA A 301 -7.27 -32.81 26.76
N GLU A 302 -8.25 -33.33 27.51
CA GLU A 302 -9.24 -32.51 28.22
C GLU A 302 -8.60 -31.62 29.30
N GLU A 303 -7.74 -32.19 30.14
CA GLU A 303 -7.07 -31.46 31.22
C GLU A 303 -6.13 -30.37 30.68
N VAL A 304 -5.37 -30.71 29.64
CA VAL A 304 -4.43 -29.76 29.00
C VAL A 304 -5.21 -28.67 28.25
N MET A 305 -6.31 -29.01 27.57
CA MET A 305 -7.15 -28.05 26.87
C MET A 305 -7.79 -27.05 27.84
N HIS A 306 -8.29 -27.52 28.99
CA HIS A 306 -8.83 -26.66 30.03
C HIS A 306 -7.79 -25.64 30.50
N THR A 307 -6.59 -26.11 30.82
CA THR A 307 -5.47 -25.25 31.25
C THR A 307 -5.12 -24.20 30.20
N ILE A 308 -5.02 -24.60 28.92
CA ILE A 308 -4.71 -23.68 27.82
C ILE A 308 -5.81 -22.63 27.65
N GLN A 309 -7.07 -23.03 27.77
CA GLN A 309 -8.20 -22.10 27.65
C GLN A 309 -8.21 -21.09 28.80
N GLU A 310 -7.97 -21.53 30.03
CA GLU A 310 -7.86 -20.63 31.19
C GLU A 310 -6.72 -19.62 31.05
N GLU A 311 -5.53 -20.07 30.64
CA GLU A 311 -4.37 -19.19 30.39
C GLU A 311 -4.64 -18.21 29.24
N TYR A 312 -5.32 -18.65 28.20
CA TYR A 312 -5.74 -17.77 27.10
C TYR A 312 -6.73 -16.71 27.58
N ASP A 313 -7.75 -17.07 28.34
CA ASP A 313 -8.75 -16.14 28.86
C ASP A 313 -8.09 -15.10 29.79
N LEU A 314 -7.17 -15.55 30.64
CA LEU A 314 -6.36 -14.68 31.49
C LEU A 314 -5.50 -13.73 30.65
N LEU A 315 -4.79 -14.24 29.63
CA LEU A 315 -4.00 -13.43 28.70
C LEU A 315 -4.87 -12.35 28.04
N MET A 316 -6.04 -12.71 27.55
CA MET A 316 -6.98 -11.80 26.88
C MET A 316 -7.46 -10.68 27.80
N GLN A 317 -7.76 -11.02 29.07
CA GLN A 317 -8.10 -10.03 30.09
C GLN A 317 -6.93 -9.09 30.38
N ARG A 318 -5.74 -9.63 30.65
CA ARG A 318 -4.53 -8.84 30.95
C ARG A 318 -4.15 -7.90 29.81
N MET A 319 -4.26 -8.38 28.57
CA MET A 319 -4.05 -7.57 27.38
C MET A 319 -5.05 -6.41 27.30
N SER A 320 -6.34 -6.69 27.51
CA SER A 320 -7.38 -5.66 27.52
C SER A 320 -7.09 -4.56 28.56
N ASP A 321 -6.74 -4.96 29.78
CA ASP A 321 -6.42 -4.04 30.87
C ASP A 321 -5.16 -3.20 30.56
N TYR A 322 -4.12 -3.85 30.04
CA TYR A 322 -2.88 -3.19 29.64
C TYR A 322 -3.14 -2.13 28.56
N TYR A 323 -3.83 -2.48 27.47
CA TYR A 323 -4.08 -1.54 26.38
C TYR A 323 -5.08 -0.43 26.77
N ALA A 324 -6.08 -0.73 27.59
CA ALA A 324 -6.96 0.28 28.17
C ALA A 324 -6.16 1.30 29.01
N THR A 325 -5.24 0.81 29.84
CA THR A 325 -4.35 1.63 30.67
C THR A 325 -3.37 2.44 29.82
N LYS A 326 -2.71 1.81 28.84
CA LYS A 326 -1.81 2.46 27.88
C LYS A 326 -2.51 3.60 27.16
N LYS A 327 -3.76 3.40 26.71
CA LYS A 327 -4.57 4.45 26.07
C LYS A 327 -4.88 5.61 27.00
N ARG A 328 -5.18 5.34 28.28
CA ARG A 328 -5.37 6.37 29.31
C ARG A 328 -4.09 7.17 29.54
N VAL A 329 -2.94 6.50 29.68
CA VAL A 329 -1.62 7.15 29.82
C VAL A 329 -1.32 8.06 28.63
N MET A 330 -1.55 7.60 27.39
CA MET A 330 -1.35 8.42 26.19
C MET A 330 -2.24 9.66 26.18
N ARG A 331 -3.52 9.54 26.56
CA ARG A 331 -4.44 10.69 26.68
C ARG A 331 -3.98 11.70 27.73
N VAL A 332 -3.47 11.24 28.87
CA VAL A 332 -2.91 12.12 29.90
C VAL A 332 -1.69 12.85 29.36
N LYS A 333 -0.74 12.15 28.74
CA LYS A 333 0.45 12.77 28.12
C LYS A 333 0.06 13.83 27.08
N GLN A 334 -0.93 13.55 26.23
CA GLN A 334 -1.42 14.50 25.23
C GLN A 334 -2.01 15.76 25.88
N ARG A 335 -2.81 15.61 26.95
CA ARG A 335 -3.37 16.75 27.70
C ARG A 335 -2.28 17.58 28.36
N THR A 336 -1.27 16.94 28.96
CA THR A 336 -0.13 17.62 29.57
C THR A 336 0.66 18.40 28.53
N LEU A 337 0.92 17.82 27.36
CA LEU A 337 1.59 18.52 26.27
C LEU A 337 0.80 19.74 25.80
N LYS A 338 -0.52 19.60 25.61
CA LYS A 338 -1.39 20.72 25.22
C LYS A 338 -1.35 21.86 26.25
N ARG A 339 -1.45 21.52 27.54
CA ARG A 339 -1.32 22.51 28.63
C ARG A 339 0.05 23.19 28.66
N SER A 340 1.12 22.45 28.36
CA SER A 340 2.48 23.01 28.27
C SER A 340 2.57 24.05 27.14
N ILE A 341 2.00 23.75 25.97
CA ILE A 341 1.95 24.68 24.83
C ILE A 341 1.14 25.93 25.19
N GLU A 342 -0.06 25.76 25.75
CA GLU A 342 -0.90 26.89 26.21
C GLU A 342 -0.16 27.75 27.24
N GLY A 343 0.60 27.13 28.14
CA GLY A 343 1.44 27.83 29.12
C GLY A 343 2.58 28.64 28.47
N LEU A 344 3.24 28.09 27.45
CA LEU A 344 4.28 28.79 26.69
C LEU A 344 3.72 29.98 25.90
N GLU A 345 2.58 29.80 25.23
CA GLU A 345 1.89 30.87 24.51
C GLU A 345 1.48 32.01 25.46
N LEU A 346 0.94 31.67 26.63
CA LEU A 346 0.54 32.64 27.64
C LEU A 346 1.76 33.39 28.21
N ALA A 347 2.86 32.70 28.50
CA ALA A 347 4.09 33.30 28.99
C ALA A 347 4.70 34.27 27.96
N TYR A 348 4.71 33.88 26.68
CA TYR A 348 5.15 34.74 25.58
C TYR A 348 4.28 36.00 25.48
N LYS A 349 2.95 35.83 25.42
CA LYS A 349 1.99 36.94 25.34
C LYS A 349 2.08 37.88 26.53
N TYR A 350 2.26 37.34 27.75
CA TYR A 350 2.48 38.16 28.95
C TYR A 350 3.74 39.01 28.84
N LYS A 351 4.86 38.44 28.38
CA LYS A 351 6.12 39.16 28.21
C LYS A 351 6.00 40.26 27.15
N GLU A 352 5.35 39.96 26.04
CA GLU A 352 5.05 40.92 24.97
C GLU A 352 4.20 42.09 25.50
N LEU A 353 3.07 41.80 26.14
CA LEU A 353 2.17 42.82 26.72
C LEU A 353 2.86 43.65 27.80
N LYS A 354 3.67 43.03 28.66
CA LYS A 354 4.44 43.72 29.69
C LYS A 354 5.40 44.74 29.08
N ASN A 355 6.12 44.36 28.03
CA ASN A 355 7.04 45.25 27.33
C ASN A 355 6.29 46.39 26.61
N ALA A 356 5.22 46.06 25.88
CA ALA A 356 4.39 47.05 25.19
C ALA A 356 3.80 48.07 26.17
N PHE A 357 3.32 47.61 27.33
CA PHE A 357 2.80 48.48 28.38
C PHE A 357 3.87 49.39 28.98
N ALA A 358 5.07 48.86 29.24
CA ALA A 358 6.19 49.67 29.76
C ALA A 358 6.57 50.80 28.78
N VAL A 359 6.71 50.48 27.49
CA VAL A 359 6.99 51.47 26.44
C VAL A 359 5.89 52.52 26.34
N GLN A 360 4.62 52.11 26.40
CA GLN A 360 3.50 53.05 26.36
C GLN A 360 3.47 53.98 27.58
N LYS A 361 3.80 53.46 28.77
CA LYS A 361 3.87 54.25 30.01
C LYS A 361 4.99 55.29 29.96
N GLU A 362 6.15 54.93 29.42
CA GLU A 362 7.27 55.85 29.23
C GLU A 362 6.91 56.98 28.26
N LYS A 363 6.31 56.65 27.10
CA LYS A 363 5.79 57.63 26.14
C LYS A 363 4.78 58.57 26.78
N TRP A 364 3.84 58.04 27.56
CA TRP A 364 2.84 58.86 28.25
C TRP A 364 3.48 59.84 29.23
N THR A 365 4.43 59.36 30.04
CA THR A 365 5.13 60.19 31.03
C THR A 365 5.92 61.32 30.34
N HIS A 366 6.59 61.02 29.22
CA HIS A 366 7.30 62.03 28.42
C HIS A 366 6.36 63.09 27.81
N LEU A 367 5.17 62.69 27.35
CA LEU A 367 4.17 63.64 26.84
C LEU A 367 3.66 64.58 27.95
N GLN A 368 3.45 64.07 29.17
CA GLN A 368 3.07 64.89 30.30
C GLN A 368 4.16 65.89 30.67
N SER A 369 5.44 65.50 30.69
CA SER A 369 6.53 66.45 30.98
C SER A 369 6.66 67.57 29.95
N LEU A 370 6.35 67.29 28.66
CA LEU A 370 6.34 68.33 27.62
C LEU A 370 5.23 69.37 27.82
N SER A 371 4.06 68.95 28.32
CA SER A 371 2.95 69.89 28.58
C SER A 371 3.21 70.89 29.71
N PHE A 372 4.15 70.61 30.62
CA PHE A 372 4.53 71.51 31.71
C PHE A 372 5.66 72.50 31.34
N GLN A 373 6.32 72.34 30.20
CA GLN A 373 7.33 73.30 29.71
C GLN A 373 6.76 74.40 28.81
N MET A 374 5.45 74.36 28.50
CA MET A 374 4.75 75.38 27.70
C MET A 374 3.81 76.28 28.52
N ALA A 375 3.95 76.32 29.85
CA ALA A 375 3.19 77.19 30.75
C ALA A 375 4.07 78.26 31.38
#